data_AF-A0A7K0EDX4-F1
#
_entry.id   AF-A0A7K0EDX4-F1
#
_cell.length_a   1.000
_cell.length_b   1.000
_cell.length_c   1.000
_cell.angle_alpha   90.00
_cell.angle_beta   90.00
_cell.angle_gamma   90.00
#
_symmetry.space_group_name_H-M   'P 1'
#
loop_
_entity.id
_entity.type
_entity.pdbx_description
1 polymer ?
#
loop_
_entity_poly.entity_id
_entity_poly.type
_entity_poly.pdbx_seq_one_letter_code
_entity_poly.pdbx_strand_id
1 'polypeptide(L)'
;MAIITKIYNQLQHQFQQGSGFGPANRLIQNVEQNSAGEITVVFNGLLLLLEEVGGRIIVKIPGGVRSVNNDLPADLGELCDHFITLVKAEAGNVPVDEMLV
;
A
#
# COMPACT_ATOMS: atom_id res chain seq x y z
N MET A 1 -8.24 13.69 -12.68
CA MET A 1 -7.75 13.47 -11.30
C MET A 1 -6.55 12.54 -11.42
N ALA A 2 -5.42 12.87 -10.77
CA ALA A 2 -4.25 12.00 -10.80
C ALA A 2 -4.58 10.65 -10.14
N ILE A 3 -4.08 9.54 -10.68
CA ILE A 3 -4.38 8.19 -10.19
C ILE A 3 -3.93 8.05 -8.73
N ILE A 4 -2.77 8.59 -8.38
CA ILE A 4 -2.27 8.57 -7.01
C ILE A 4 -3.23 9.27 -6.03
N THR A 5 -3.86 10.38 -6.44
CA THR A 5 -4.89 11.05 -5.62
C THR A 5 -6.14 10.18 -5.45
N LYS A 6 -6.52 9.40 -6.47
CA LYS A 6 -7.65 8.47 -6.37
C LYS A 6 -7.37 7.36 -5.35
N ILE A 7 -6.19 6.76 -5.43
CA ILE A 7 -5.72 5.73 -4.49
C ILE A 7 -5.67 6.30 -3.07
N TYR A 8 -5.06 7.48 -2.89
CA TYR A 8 -5.02 8.18 -1.60
C TYR A 8 -6.42 8.35 -1.00
N ASN A 9 -7.36 8.90 -1.77
CA ASN A 9 -8.72 9.15 -1.27
C ASN A 9 -9.44 7.87 -0.84
N GLN A 10 -9.22 6.76 -1.55
CA GLN A 10 -9.80 5.47 -1.18
C GLN A 10 -9.21 4.92 0.12
N LEU A 11 -7.88 5.00 0.27
CA LEU A 11 -7.19 4.59 1.50
C LEU A 11 -7.59 5.47 2.68
N GLN A 12 -7.69 6.78 2.47
CA GLN A 12 -8.15 7.73 3.48
C GLN A 12 -9.59 7.43 3.92
N HIS A 13 -10.47 7.09 2.97
CA HIS A 13 -11.84 6.71 3.28
C HIS A 13 -11.90 5.41 4.09
N GLN A 14 -11.12 4.38 3.73
CA GLN A 14 -11.04 3.13 4.51
C GLN A 14 -10.50 3.36 5.92
N PHE A 15 -9.48 4.21 6.06
CA PHE A 15 -8.94 4.63 7.35
C PHE A 15 -9.99 5.33 8.21
N GLN A 16 -10.71 6.30 7.66
CA GLN A 16 -11.77 7.03 8.36
C GLN A 16 -12.94 6.13 8.79
N GLN A 17 -13.25 5.11 8.00
CA GLN A 17 -14.30 4.13 8.33
C GLN A 17 -13.85 3.09 9.36
N GLY A 18 -12.54 2.99 9.66
CA GLY A 18 -12.00 1.96 10.54
C GLY A 18 -12.30 0.54 10.03
N SER A 19 -12.35 0.36 8.72
CA SER A 19 -12.63 -0.95 8.11
C SER A 19 -11.36 -1.80 8.04
N GLY A 20 -11.53 -3.11 8.22
CA GLY A 20 -10.45 -4.08 8.03
C GLY A 20 -9.96 -4.08 6.58
N PHE A 21 -8.65 -4.12 6.40
CA PHE A 21 -7.98 -4.19 5.11
C PHE A 21 -7.37 -5.58 4.90
N GLY A 22 -7.54 -6.12 3.69
CA GLY A 22 -6.99 -7.41 3.32
C GLY A 22 -7.59 -8.61 4.04
N PRO A 23 -7.06 -9.82 3.77
CA PRO A 23 -7.66 -11.08 4.22
C PRO A 23 -7.66 -11.24 5.74
N ALA A 24 -6.69 -10.64 6.44
CA ALA A 24 -6.61 -10.63 7.89
C ALA A 24 -7.39 -9.46 8.55
N ASN A 25 -8.15 -8.67 7.79
CA ASN A 25 -8.91 -7.52 8.28
C ASN A 25 -8.08 -6.54 9.13
N ARG A 26 -6.82 -6.29 8.75
CA ARG A 26 -5.95 -5.40 9.51
C ARG A 26 -6.41 -3.96 9.35
N LEU A 27 -6.51 -3.25 10.46
CA LEU A 27 -6.86 -1.83 10.43
C LEU A 27 -5.69 -1.00 9.91
N ILE A 28 -5.99 -0.06 9.03
CA ILE A 28 -5.07 1.02 8.70
C ILE A 28 -4.92 1.89 9.95
N GLN A 29 -3.69 2.11 10.39
CA GLN A 29 -3.35 2.95 11.55
C GLN A 29 -3.10 4.40 11.15
N ASN A 30 -2.53 4.63 9.96
CA ASN A 30 -2.30 5.97 9.44
C ASN A 30 -2.23 5.95 7.90
N VAL A 31 -2.65 7.05 7.28
CA VAL A 31 -2.47 7.32 5.85
C VAL A 31 -2.03 8.77 5.71
N GLU A 32 -0.88 8.99 5.10
CA GLU A 32 -0.33 10.34 4.87
C GLU A 32 0.09 10.48 3.42
N GLN A 33 -0.04 11.68 2.87
CA GLN A 33 0.52 12.05 1.57
C GLN A 33 1.44 13.26 1.73
N ASN A 34 2.67 13.15 1.25
CA ASN A 34 3.63 14.25 1.31
C ASN A 34 3.50 15.21 0.11
N SER A 35 4.27 16.30 0.12
CA SER A 35 4.27 17.31 -0.95
C SER A 35 4.77 16.80 -2.31
N ALA A 36 5.50 15.69 -2.34
CA ALA A 36 5.92 15.01 -3.57
C ALA A 36 4.87 14.04 -4.12
N GLY A 37 3.74 13.86 -3.41
CA GLY A 37 2.67 12.95 -3.80
C GLY A 37 2.91 11.50 -3.35
N GLU A 38 4.00 11.21 -2.64
CA GLU A 38 4.22 9.89 -2.03
C GLU A 38 3.20 9.67 -0.91
N ILE A 39 2.60 8.49 -0.89
CA ILE A 39 1.61 8.06 0.09
C ILE A 39 2.26 7.04 1.01
N THR A 40 2.15 7.27 2.31
CA THR A 40 2.54 6.33 3.36
C THR A 40 1.30 5.71 3.97
N VAL A 41 1.25 4.38 4.01
CA VAL A 41 0.17 3.61 4.65
C VAL A 41 0.77 2.77 5.75
N VAL A 42 0.27 2.96 6.96
CA VAL A 42 0.76 2.26 8.15
C VAL A 42 -0.30 1.28 8.64
N PHE A 43 0.12 0.03 8.82
CA PHE A 43 -0.60 -1.01 9.51
C PHE A 43 0.19 -1.42 10.76
N ASN A 44 -0.45 -2.14 11.68
CA ASN A 44 0.29 -2.70 12.81
C ASN A 44 1.40 -3.64 12.31
N GLY A 45 2.67 -3.31 12.54
CA GLY A 45 3.83 -4.12 12.12
C GLY A 45 4.18 -4.05 10.63
N LEU A 46 3.57 -3.14 9.85
CA LEU A 46 3.87 -2.98 8.42
C LEU A 46 3.70 -1.53 7.97
N LEU A 47 4.66 -1.04 7.18
CA LEU A 47 4.59 0.25 6.51
C LEU A 47 4.74 0.03 5.00
N LEU A 48 3.84 0.60 4.22
CA LEU A 48 3.88 0.57 2.75
C LEU A 48 3.98 1.99 2.21
N LEU A 49 4.77 2.18 1.16
CA LEU A 49 4.88 3.46 0.46
C LEU A 49 4.40 3.31 -0.98
N LEU A 50 3.82 4.38 -1.51
CA LEU A 50 3.39 4.49 -2.89
C LEU A 50 3.87 5.81 -3.48
N GLU A 51 4.46 5.80 -4.66
CA GLU A 51 4.81 7.03 -5.38
C GLU A 51 4.51 6.91 -6.87
N GLU A 52 4.33 8.05 -7.53
CA GLU A 52 4.20 8.12 -8.99
C GLU A 52 5.50 8.68 -9.57
N VAL A 53 6.23 7.87 -10.35
CA VAL A 53 7.51 8.23 -10.94
C VAL A 53 7.48 7.95 -12.44
N GLY A 54 7.65 8.99 -13.25
CA GLY A 54 7.73 8.86 -14.70
C GLY A 54 6.49 8.24 -15.36
N GLY A 55 5.29 8.48 -14.82
CA GLY A 55 4.03 7.92 -15.33
C GLY A 55 3.79 6.46 -14.96
N ARG A 56 4.50 5.96 -13.94
CA ARG A 56 4.35 4.62 -13.36
C ARG A 56 4.14 4.76 -11.86
N ILE A 57 3.46 3.79 -11.27
CA ILE A 57 3.25 3.74 -9.82
C ILE A 57 4.23 2.73 -9.24
N ILE A 58 4.98 3.14 -8.21
CA ILE A 58 5.92 2.28 -7.49
C ILE A 58 5.35 2.01 -6.10
N VAL A 59 5.14 0.73 -5.78
CA VAL A 59 4.80 0.26 -4.44
C VAL A 59 6.09 -0.20 -3.75
N LYS A 60 6.50 0.48 -2.67
CA LYS A 60 7.67 0.07 -1.87
C LYS A 60 7.22 -0.79 -0.70
N ILE A 61 7.75 -2.00 -0.63
CA ILE A 61 7.39 -3.02 0.37
C ILE A 61 8.64 -3.33 1.21
N PRO A 62 8.55 -3.34 2.55
CA PRO A 62 9.67 -3.75 3.38
C PRO A 62 10.13 -5.17 3.02
N GLY A 63 11.40 -5.33 2.64
CA GLY A 63 11.95 -6.59 2.15
C GLY A 63 11.83 -7.74 3.16
N GLY A 64 11.79 -7.41 4.45
CA GLY A 64 11.52 -8.38 5.52
C GLY A 64 10.24 -9.17 5.29
N VAL A 65 9.15 -8.54 4.82
CA VAL A 65 7.83 -9.19 4.66
C VAL A 65 7.85 -10.31 3.62
N ARG A 66 8.80 -10.27 2.68
CA ARG A 66 8.99 -11.30 1.65
C ARG A 66 10.14 -12.27 1.97
N SER A 67 10.78 -12.13 3.12
CA SER A 67 11.87 -13.01 3.54
C SER A 67 11.32 -14.33 4.09
N VAL A 68 11.85 -15.44 3.59
CA VAL A 68 11.52 -16.80 4.04
C VAL A 68 12.03 -17.12 5.45
N ASN A 69 12.95 -16.30 5.99
CA ASN A 69 13.60 -16.50 7.29
C ASN A 69 13.20 -15.43 8.30
N ASN A 70 11.97 -14.94 8.23
CA ASN A 70 11.50 -13.85 9.08
C ASN A 70 10.45 -14.34 10.07
N ASP A 71 10.57 -13.89 11.31
CA ASP A 71 9.57 -14.05 12.39
C ASP A 71 8.33 -13.13 12.22
N LEU A 72 8.18 -12.46 11.07
CA LEU A 72 7.00 -11.62 10.80
C LEU A 72 5.73 -12.47 10.64
N PRO A 73 4.57 -11.92 11.05
CA PRO A 73 3.29 -12.58 10.83
C PRO A 73 3.06 -12.89 9.35
N ALA A 74 2.66 -14.13 9.05
CA ALA A 74 2.45 -14.62 7.67
C ALA A 74 1.41 -13.79 6.90
N ASP A 75 0.45 -13.20 7.61
CA ASP A 75 -0.60 -12.38 7.02
C ASP A 75 -0.12 -11.00 6.55
N LEU A 76 1.10 -10.56 6.92
CA LEU A 76 1.68 -9.33 6.36
C LEU A 76 2.01 -9.46 4.87
N GLY A 77 2.45 -10.65 4.44
CA GLY A 77 2.69 -10.93 3.02
C GLY A 77 1.39 -10.82 2.21
N GLU A 78 0.33 -11.45 2.71
CA GLU A 78 -0.99 -11.39 2.08
C GLU A 78 -1.58 -9.97 2.11
N LEU A 79 -1.31 -9.19 3.17
CA LEU A 79 -1.70 -7.78 3.25
C LEU A 79 -1.03 -6.95 2.16
N CYS A 80 0.27 -7.16 1.91
CA CYS A 80 0.99 -6.51 0.81
C CYS A 80 0.39 -6.90 -0.55
N ASP A 81 0.11 -8.18 -0.77
CA ASP A 81 -0.48 -8.67 -2.03
C ASP A 81 -1.87 -8.05 -2.26
N HIS A 82 -2.68 -7.94 -1.21
CA HIS A 82 -3.97 -7.28 -1.28
C HIS A 82 -3.83 -5.78 -1.58
N PHE A 83 -2.86 -5.10 -0.95
CA PHE A 83 -2.56 -3.70 -1.21
C PHE A 83 -2.17 -3.45 -2.66
N ILE A 84 -1.26 -4.25 -3.19
CA ILE A 84 -0.83 -4.17 -4.60
C ILE A 84 -2.02 -4.41 -5.54
N THR A 85 -2.89 -5.36 -5.22
CA THR A 85 -4.08 -5.66 -6.02
C THR A 85 -5.02 -4.46 -6.08
N LEU A 86 -5.25 -3.78 -4.95
CA LEU A 86 -6.02 -2.54 -4.92
C LEU A 86 -5.38 -1.46 -5.78
N VAL A 87 -4.07 -1.23 -5.63
CA VAL A 87 -3.33 -0.24 -6.42
C VAL A 87 -3.45 -0.53 -7.91
N LYS A 88 -3.26 -1.78 -8.34
CA LYS A 88 -3.39 -2.22 -9.74
C LYS A 88 -4.81 -2.02 -10.27
N ALA A 89 -5.84 -2.32 -9.48
CA ALA A 89 -7.23 -2.12 -9.87
C ALA A 89 -7.55 -0.63 -10.10
N GLU A 90 -7.02 0.25 -9.24
CA GLU A 90 -7.23 1.70 -9.35
C GLU A 90 -6.37 2.35 -10.45
N ALA A 91 -5.19 1.80 -10.71
CA ALA A 91 -4.27 2.28 -11.73
C ALA A 91 -4.74 2.05 -13.16
N GLY A 92 -5.61 1.05 -13.38
CA GLY A 92 -6.13 0.73 -14.70
C GLY A 92 -5.00 0.38 -15.68
N ASN A 93 -4.70 1.29 -16.62
CA ASN A 93 -3.65 1.08 -17.63
C ASN A 93 -2.27 1.61 -17.20
N VAL A 94 -2.15 2.29 -16.05
CA VAL A 94 -0.86 2.78 -15.58
C VAL A 94 -0.04 1.63 -15.00
N PRO A 95 1.23 1.44 -15.44
CA PRO A 95 2.08 0.39 -14.91
C PRO A 95 2.28 0.54 -13.41
N VAL A 96 2.19 -0.58 -12.69
CA VAL A 96 2.46 -0.67 -11.26
C VAL A 96 3.64 -1.60 -11.05
N ASP A 97 4.73 -1.07 -10.53
CA ASP A 97 5.95 -1.80 -10.20
C ASP A 97 6.06 -1.99 -8.68
N GLU A 98 6.68 -3.09 -8.28
CA GLU A 98 6.92 -3.44 -6.89
C GLU A 98 8.42 -3.33 -6.60
N MET A 99 8.77 -2.62 -5.52
CA MET A 99 10.16 -2.47 -5.08
C MET A 99 10.30 -2.95 -3.64
N LEU A 100 11.28 -3.81 -3.38
CA LEU A 100 11.63 -4.20 -2.01
C LEU A 100 12.61 -3.18 -1.43
N VAL A 101 12.33 -2.70 -0.23
CA VAL A 101 13.14 -1.70 0.51
C VAL A 101 13.59 -2.19 1.88
#